data_AF-A0A8J2LXS2-F1
#
_entry.id   AF-A0A8J2LXS2-F1
#
_cell.length_a   1.000
_cell.length_b   1.000
_cell.length_c   1.000
_cell.angle_alpha   90.00
_cell.angle_beta   90.00
_cell.angle_gamma   90.00
#
_symmetry.space_group_name_H-M   'P 1'
#
loop_
_entity.id
_entity.type
_entity.pdbx_description
1 polymer ?
#
loop_
_entity_poly.entity_id
_entity_poly.type
_entity_poly.pdbx_seq_one_letter_code
_entity_poly.pdbx_strand_id
1 'polypeptide(L)'
;MDQNHFDKYYHGFLTKRDIKPLLKKDGDFLIRKIDWKGAITLSLDVYANKELKHFIINQNANGEIYIDKVKVNIFYQLQLN
;
A
#
# COMPACT_ATOMS: atom_id res chain seq x y z
N MET A 1 -3.82 -26.05 -16.01
CA MET A 1 -4.34 -25.04 -15.08
C MET A 1 -3.12 -24.24 -14.63
N ASP A 2 -2.96 -23.02 -15.12
CA ASP A 2 -1.78 -22.20 -14.80
C ASP A 2 -1.81 -21.84 -13.31
N GLN A 3 -0.86 -22.39 -12.57
CA GLN A 3 -0.69 -22.21 -11.13
C GLN A 3 -0.06 -20.84 -10.84
N ASN A 4 -0.58 -20.17 -9.80
CA ASN A 4 -0.13 -18.94 -9.16
C ASN A 4 -0.52 -17.57 -9.77
N HIS A 5 -1.82 -17.26 -9.71
CA HIS A 5 -2.30 -15.86 -9.77
C HIS A 5 -1.77 -14.97 -8.63
N PHE A 6 -1.26 -15.55 -7.53
CA PHE A 6 -0.71 -14.83 -6.38
C PHE A 6 0.54 -14.02 -6.72
N ASP A 7 1.41 -14.55 -7.58
CA ASP A 7 2.71 -13.94 -7.93
C ASP A 7 2.55 -12.66 -8.76
N LYS A 8 1.35 -12.42 -9.30
CA LYS A 8 1.06 -11.20 -10.07
C LYS A 8 0.96 -9.96 -9.18
N TYR A 9 0.37 -10.10 -7.99
CA TYR A 9 0.03 -8.98 -7.13
C TYR A 9 0.80 -8.98 -5.82
N TYR A 10 1.32 -10.12 -5.38
CA TYR A 10 2.11 -10.21 -4.15
C TYR A 10 3.58 -10.41 -4.46
N HIS A 11 4.42 -9.49 -3.97
CA HIS A 11 5.83 -9.38 -4.38
C HIS A 11 6.83 -9.66 -3.26
N GLY A 12 6.38 -10.17 -2.11
CA GLY A 12 7.28 -10.42 -0.97
C GLY A 12 7.93 -9.13 -0.46
N PHE A 13 9.22 -9.16 -0.12
CA PHE A 13 9.94 -7.97 0.35
C PHE A 13 10.42 -7.12 -0.83
N LEU A 14 9.83 -5.93 -0.99
CA LEU A 14 10.30 -4.91 -1.93
C LEU A 14 10.50 -3.58 -1.21
N THR A 15 11.54 -2.85 -1.59
CA THR A 15 11.76 -1.49 -1.08
C THR A 15 10.92 -0.48 -1.87
N LYS A 16 10.72 0.73 -1.33
CA LYS A 16 10.04 1.81 -2.07
C LYS A 16 10.69 2.13 -3.42
N ARG A 17 12.01 1.95 -3.53
CA ARG A 17 12.77 2.19 -4.77
C ARG A 17 12.41 1.17 -5.85
N ASP A 18 12.19 -0.08 -5.47
CA ASP A 18 11.88 -1.17 -6.37
C ASP A 18 10.44 -1.10 -6.92
N ILE A 19 9.52 -0.49 -6.16
CA ILE A 19 8.10 -0.37 -6.55
C ILE A 19 7.87 0.68 -7.63
N LYS A 20 8.57 1.82 -7.54
CA LYS A 20 8.37 2.96 -8.46
C LYS A 20 8.44 2.59 -9.95
N PRO A 21 9.39 1.74 -10.41
CA PRO A 21 9.39 1.30 -11.80
C PRO A 21 8.30 0.27 -12.15
N LEU A 22 7.67 -0.38 -11.16
CA LEU A 22 6.63 -1.41 -11.36
C LEU A 22 5.24 -0.81 -11.56
N LEU A 23 4.93 0.30 -10.88
CA LEU A 23 3.63 0.97 -10.95
C LEU A 23 3.74 2.26 -11.78
N LYS A 24 3.17 2.27 -12.99
CA LYS A 24 3.37 3.34 -13.99
C LYS A 24 2.08 4.05 -14.38
N LYS A 25 0.94 3.35 -14.30
CA LYS A 25 -0.37 3.83 -14.72
C LYS A 25 -1.26 4.02 -13.51
N ASP A 26 -2.15 5.01 -13.59
CA ASP A 26 -3.18 5.18 -12.57
C ASP A 26 -4.01 3.89 -12.45
N GLY A 27 -4.15 3.40 -11.22
CA GLY A 27 -4.78 2.12 -10.91
C GLY A 27 -3.81 0.94 -10.81
N ASP A 28 -2.53 1.09 -11.18
CA ASP A 28 -1.53 0.04 -10.92
C ASP A 28 -1.35 -0.14 -9.41
N PHE A 29 -1.32 -1.41 -8.96
CA PHE A 29 -1.13 -1.73 -7.56
C PHE A 29 -0.33 -3.02 -7.34
N LEU A 30 0.26 -3.14 -6.16
CA LEU A 30 0.83 -4.39 -5.65
C LEU A 30 0.71 -4.47 -4.12
N ILE A 31 0.90 -5.67 -3.60
CA ILE A 31 1.00 -5.97 -2.18
C ILE A 31 2.43 -6.47 -1.90
N ARG A 32 3.03 -5.99 -0.83
CA ARG A 32 4.38 -6.41 -0.40
C ARG A 32 4.48 -6.50 1.12
N LYS A 33 5.48 -7.26 1.58
CA LYS A 33 5.98 -7.24 2.94
C LYS A 33 6.83 -6.00 3.17
N ILE A 34 6.67 -5.41 4.34
CA ILE A 34 7.41 -4.24 4.81
C ILE A 34 7.83 -4.45 6.26
N ASP A 35 8.92 -3.80 6.67
CA ASP A 35 9.16 -3.53 8.08
C ASP A 35 8.48 -2.19 8.44
N TRP A 36 7.52 -2.25 9.36
CA TRP A 36 6.87 -1.08 9.91
C TRP A 36 7.01 -1.08 11.43
N LYS A 37 7.76 -0.11 11.95
CA LYS A 37 8.01 0.05 13.40
C LYS A 37 8.59 -1.22 14.06
N GLY A 38 9.45 -1.95 13.35
CA GLY A 38 10.11 -3.15 13.87
C GLY A 38 9.27 -4.43 13.76
N ALA A 39 8.12 -4.37 13.09
CA ALA A 39 7.27 -5.53 12.82
C ALA A 39 7.11 -5.74 11.32
N ILE A 40 7.20 -7.00 10.88
CA ILE A 40 6.91 -7.37 9.50
C ILE A 40 5.39 -7.33 9.29
N THR A 41 4.94 -6.50 8.36
CA THR A 41 3.53 -6.38 7.98
C THR A 41 3.37 -6.28 6.46
N LEU A 42 2.14 -6.14 5.98
CA LEU A 42 1.81 -5.97 4.57
C LEU A 42 1.49 -4.51 4.24
N SER A 43 1.80 -4.12 3.02
CA SER A 43 1.39 -2.84 2.44
C SER A 43 0.74 -3.06 1.09
N LEU A 44 -0.36 -2.33 0.84
CA LEU A 44 -0.93 -2.10 -0.48
C LEU A 44 -0.34 -0.81 -1.04
N ASP A 45 0.41 -0.91 -2.13
CA ASP A 45 0.96 0.24 -2.84
C ASP A 45 0.14 0.48 -4.10
N VAL A 46 -0.33 1.71 -4.31
CA VAL A 46 -1.20 2.08 -5.44
C VAL A 46 -0.66 3.33 -6.11
N TYR A 47 -0.52 3.32 -7.44
CA TYR A 47 -0.27 4.53 -8.20
C TYR A 47 -1.60 5.16 -8.62
N ALA A 48 -1.89 6.36 -8.14
CA ALA A 48 -3.14 7.06 -8.43
C ALA A 48 -2.94 8.57 -8.37
N ASN A 49 -3.56 9.30 -9.29
CA ASN A 49 -3.42 10.75 -9.42
C ASN A 49 -1.95 11.19 -9.57
N LYS A 50 -1.17 10.41 -10.34
CA LYS A 50 0.28 10.63 -10.54
C LYS A 50 1.16 10.50 -9.29
N GLU A 51 0.64 9.93 -8.21
CA GLU A 51 1.35 9.75 -6.95
C GLU A 51 1.33 8.29 -6.51
N LEU A 52 2.44 7.84 -5.92
CA LEU A 52 2.52 6.53 -5.27
C LEU A 52 2.01 6.63 -3.83
N LYS A 53 0.92 5.92 -3.55
CA LYS A 53 0.28 5.88 -2.24
C LYS A 53 0.56 4.55 -1.57
N HIS A 54 0.82 4.58 -0.27
CA HIS A 54 1.20 3.43 0.53
C HIS A 54 0.19 3.24 1.66
N PHE A 55 -0.47 2.09 1.70
CA PHE A 55 -1.46 1.75 2.72
C PHE A 55 -0.96 0.55 3.52
N ILE A 56 -0.97 0.65 4.85
CA ILE A 56 -0.65 -0.47 5.72
C ILE A 56 -1.89 -1.37 5.80
N ILE A 57 -1.70 -2.65 5.57
CA ILE A 57 -2.73 -3.67 5.77
C ILE A 57 -2.51 -4.25 7.16
N ASN A 58 -3.49 -4.05 8.03
CA ASN A 58 -3.49 -4.53 9.41
C ASN A 58 -4.38 -5.76 9.55
N GLN A 59 -4.17 -6.51 10.64
CA GLN A 59 -5.04 -7.59 11.08
C GLN A 59 -5.28 -7.45 12.59
N ASN A 60 -6.54 -7.51 13.02
CA ASN A 60 -6.86 -7.47 14.45
C ASN A 60 -6.87 -8.87 15.08
N ALA A 61 -7.10 -8.94 16.40
CA ALA A 61 -7.13 -10.20 17.15
C ALA A 61 -8.23 -11.18 16.71
N ASN A 62 -9.29 -10.68 16.07
CA ASN A 62 -10.38 -11.50 15.52
C ASN A 62 -10.06 -12.04 14.12
N GLY A 63 -8.88 -11.71 13.58
CA GLY A 63 -8.44 -12.11 12.25
C GLY A 63 -8.96 -11.21 11.12
N GLU A 64 -9.69 -10.13 11.44
CA GLU A 64 -10.23 -9.21 10.44
C GLU A 64 -9.11 -8.37 9.82
N ILE A 65 -9.08 -8.31 8.49
CA ILE A 65 -8.09 -7.57 7.72
C ILE A 65 -8.66 -6.20 7.34
N TYR A 66 -7.91 -5.14 7.59
CA TYR A 66 -8.35 -3.78 7.30
C TYR A 66 -7.19 -2.88 6.86
N ILE A 67 -7.54 -1.82 6.15
CA ILE A 67 -6.64 -0.70 5.84
C ILE A 67 -7.14 0.49 6.65
N ASP A 68 -6.27 1.10 7.44
CA ASP A 68 -6.63 2.31 8.19
C ASP A 68 -7.11 3.40 7.23
N LYS A 69 -8.29 3.96 7.49
CA LYS A 69 -8.73 5.17 6.80
C LYS A 69 -7.75 6.28 7.13
N VAL A 70 -7.00 6.76 6.13
CA VAL A 70 -6.28 8.02 6.22
C VAL A 70 -7.32 9.11 6.53
N LYS A 71 -7.39 9.55 7.79
CA LYS A 71 -8.13 10.76 8.17
C LYS A 71 -7.35 11.94 7.61
N VAL A 72 -7.79 12.48 6.47
CA VAL A 72 -7.29 13.77 5.98
C VAL A 72 -7.73 14.82 6.99
N ASN A 73 -6.77 15.49 7.62
CA ASN A 73 -7.05 16.60 8.51
C ASN A 73 -7.34 17.84 7.66
N ILE A 74 -8.62 18.18 7.53
CA ILE A 74 -9.14 19.23 6.65
C ILE A 74 -8.69 20.63 7.14
N PHE A 75 -8.25 20.76 8.40
CA PHE A 75 -7.89 22.04 9.00
C PHE A 75 -6.65 22.71 8.39
N TYR A 76 -5.76 21.97 7.73
CA TYR A 76 -4.60 22.58 7.04
C TYR A 76 -4.96 23.30 5.73
N GLN A 77 -6.12 23.03 5.14
CA GLN A 77 -6.56 23.67 3.88
C GLN A 77 -7.27 25.03 4.11
N LEU A 78 -7.61 25.38 5.35
CA LEU A 78 -8.31 26.63 5.69
C LEU A 78 -7.40 27.75 6.19
N GLN A 79 -6.09 27.51 6.34
CA GLN A 79 -5.11 28.53 6.77
C GLN A 79 -4.37 29.23 5.60
N LEU A 80 -4.78 28.99 4.36
CA LEU A 80 -4.18 29.58 3.15
C LEU A 80 -5.12 30.49 2.35
N ASN A 81 -6.24 30.94 2.94
CA ASN A 81 -7.12 31.95 2.34
C ASN A 81 -7.30 33.15 3.26
#